data_AF-A0A852KF34-F1
#
_entry.id   AF-A0A852KF34-F1
#
_cell.length_a   1.000
_cell.length_b   1.000
_cell.length_c   1.000
_cell.angle_alpha   90.00
_cell.angle_beta   90.00
_cell.angle_gamma   90.00
#
_symmetry.space_group_name_H-M   'P 1'
#
loop_
_entity.id
_entity.type
_entity.pdbx_description
1 polymer ?
#
loop_
_entity_poly.entity_id
_entity_poly.type
_entity_poly.pdbx_seq_one_letter_code
_entity_poly.pdbx_strand_id
1 'polypeptide(L)'
;TVLIALYIINLAGGTLGVIMMSHQLFRRRSQSVMTIIMISLLVLHTFMLLSIPFRLSYYILGEWKFGKFACKLASAIIYIHMYSTFAFYVAIITIRLFRLEFKKCYTTTWVAAVWLLGALVITPVLLSYYGTSKTYHSSECFHFHREIQEAPMVIINYCMVGILVVVCAVLTVIQLSVIYRLAVKYWPDINSRVEFRAQAKSFFFILVTLVCFMPHHVFRVYYIRNCHLDKDHKLLPYNEIFLALTTMCCLDMLCFIAGIAH
;
A
#
# COMPACT_ATOMS: atom_id res chain seq x y z
N THR A 1 -8.22 -11.71 17.15
CA THR A 1 -7.19 -11.09 18.01
C THR A 1 -6.05 -10.48 17.21
N VAL A 2 -5.35 -11.22 16.34
CA VAL A 2 -4.22 -10.67 15.54
C VAL A 2 -4.64 -9.51 14.63
N LEU A 3 -5.73 -9.67 13.87
CA LEU A 3 -6.27 -8.60 13.00
C LEU A 3 -6.56 -7.30 13.75
N ILE A 4 -7.22 -7.43 14.91
CA ILE A 4 -7.57 -6.31 15.79
C ILE A 4 -6.29 -5.59 16.23
N ALA A 5 -5.27 -6.34 16.68
CA ALA A 5 -3.99 -5.76 17.08
C ALA A 5 -3.30 -5.02 15.94
N LEU A 6 -3.22 -5.61 14.74
CA LEU A 6 -2.64 -4.96 13.56
C LEU A 6 -3.35 -3.65 13.22
N TYR A 7 -4.69 -3.67 13.19
CA TYR A 7 -5.47 -2.47 12.89
C TYR A 7 -5.34 -1.38 13.95
N ILE A 8 -5.28 -1.73 15.25
CA ILE A 8 -5.08 -0.75 16.33
C ILE A 8 -3.69 -0.11 16.23
N ILE A 9 -2.64 -0.93 16.07
CA ILE A 9 -1.26 -0.43 15.92
C ILE A 9 -1.17 0.50 14.71
N ASN A 10 -1.75 0.08 13.59
CA ASN A 10 -1.74 0.87 12.37
C ASN A 10 -2.54 2.17 12.52
N LEU A 11 -3.72 2.12 13.15
CA LEU A 11 -4.54 3.31 13.37
C LEU A 11 -3.81 4.32 14.25
N ALA A 12 -3.23 3.89 15.36
CA ALA A 12 -2.50 4.76 16.28
C ALA A 12 -1.22 5.31 15.64
N GLY A 13 -0.34 4.44 15.15
CA GLY A 13 0.95 4.83 14.60
C GLY A 13 0.84 5.55 13.26
N GLY A 14 -0.08 5.12 12.40
CA GLY A 14 -0.31 5.76 11.10
C GLY A 14 -0.94 7.14 11.24
N THR A 15 -1.89 7.32 12.17
CA THR A 15 -2.45 8.66 12.45
C THR A 15 -1.38 9.59 12.99
N LEU A 16 -0.54 9.13 13.92
CA LEU A 16 0.60 9.91 14.42
C LEU A 16 1.57 10.28 13.28
N GLY A 17 1.91 9.31 12.42
CA GLY A 17 2.77 9.53 11.25
C GLY A 17 2.21 10.57 10.28
N VAL A 18 0.91 10.49 9.96
CA VAL A 18 0.21 11.47 9.11
C VAL A 18 0.24 12.86 9.73
N ILE A 19 -0.04 13.01 11.03
CA ILE A 19 -0.01 14.30 11.72
C ILE A 19 1.40 14.91 11.67
N MET A 20 2.41 14.12 12.04
CA MET A 20 3.81 14.58 12.06
C MET A 20 4.30 14.96 10.66
N MET A 21 4.00 14.14 9.64
CA MET A 21 4.38 14.43 8.25
C MET A 21 3.67 15.68 7.72
N SER A 22 2.37 15.83 8.00
CA SER A 22 1.60 17.01 7.62
C SER A 22 2.23 18.29 8.16
N HIS A 23 2.60 18.29 9.44
CA HIS A 23 3.24 19.42 10.09
C HIS A 23 4.63 19.73 9.49
N GLN A 24 5.42 18.71 9.16
CA GLN A 24 6.70 18.91 8.47
C GLN A 24 6.53 19.49 7.05
N LEU A 25 5.57 18.96 6.29
CA LEU A 25 5.29 19.43 4.93
C LEU A 25 4.77 20.88 4.93
N PHE A 26 3.92 21.23 5.91
CA PHE A 26 3.42 22.60 6.06
C PHE A 26 4.53 23.62 6.36
N ARG A 27 5.56 23.22 7.13
CA ARG A 27 6.73 24.07 7.40
C ARG A 27 7.65 24.23 6.17
N ARG A 28 7.60 23.31 5.20
CA ARG A 28 8.44 23.40 4.00
C ARG A 28 7.78 24.30 2.95
N ARG A 29 8.43 25.43 2.63
CA ARG A 29 7.93 26.42 1.67
C ARG A 29 8.07 26.01 0.19
N SER A 30 8.83 24.95 -0.11
CA SER A 30 9.12 24.52 -1.49
C SER A 30 8.23 23.35 -1.94
N GLN A 31 7.47 23.58 -3.03
CA GLN A 31 6.66 22.56 -3.70
C GLN A 31 7.48 21.80 -4.76
N SER A 32 8.42 20.98 -4.28
CA SER A 32 9.19 20.06 -5.14
C SER A 32 8.32 18.92 -5.69
N VAL A 33 8.78 18.25 -6.75
CA VAL A 33 8.19 17.00 -7.29
C VAL A 33 8.00 15.97 -6.18
N MET A 34 9.00 15.78 -5.32
CA MET A 34 8.92 14.88 -4.17
C MET A 34 7.85 15.30 -3.18
N THR A 35 7.69 16.60 -2.92
CA THR A 35 6.65 17.12 -2.03
C THR A 35 5.26 16.73 -2.55
N ILE A 36 5.00 16.83 -3.86
CA ILE A 36 3.70 16.49 -4.46
C ILE A 36 3.40 14.99 -4.29
N ILE A 37 4.38 14.13 -4.52
CA ILE A 37 4.22 12.69 -4.35
C ILE A 37 3.99 12.34 -2.87
N MET A 38 4.75 12.95 -1.95
CA MET A 38 4.57 12.74 -0.51
C MET A 38 3.19 13.20 -0.01
N ILE A 39 2.66 14.32 -0.52
CA ILE A 39 1.30 14.77 -0.22
C ILE A 39 0.27 13.74 -0.74
N SER A 40 0.48 13.19 -1.94
CA SER A 40 -0.43 12.18 -2.49
C SER A 40 -0.46 10.90 -1.65
N LEU A 41 0.71 10.43 -1.20
CA LEU A 41 0.82 9.32 -0.25
C LEU A 41 0.11 9.65 1.07
N LEU A 42 0.34 10.83 1.64
CA LEU A 42 -0.31 11.28 2.87
C LEU A 42 -1.85 11.19 2.78
N VAL A 43 -2.41 11.64 1.66
CA VAL A 43 -3.86 11.58 1.39
C VAL A 43 -4.33 10.11 1.30
N LEU A 44 -3.59 9.25 0.59
CA LEU A 44 -3.90 7.81 0.52
C LEU A 44 -3.89 7.14 1.90
N HIS A 45 -2.87 7.40 2.71
CA HIS A 45 -2.80 6.85 4.07
C HIS A 45 -3.95 7.36 4.93
N THR A 46 -4.35 8.63 4.77
CA THR A 46 -5.50 9.20 5.49
C THR A 46 -6.80 8.46 5.12
N PHE A 47 -7.07 8.24 3.84
CA PHE A 47 -8.25 7.47 3.41
C PHE A 47 -8.24 6.03 3.94
N MET A 48 -7.06 5.38 3.92
CA MET A 48 -6.91 4.04 4.47
C MET A 48 -7.20 4.04 5.98
N LEU A 49 -6.60 4.96 6.75
CA LEU A 49 -6.80 5.08 8.20
C LEU A 49 -8.27 5.36 8.55
N LEU A 50 -8.97 6.19 7.77
CA LEU A 50 -10.40 6.45 7.94
C LEU A 50 -11.26 5.19 7.71
N SER A 51 -10.81 4.25 6.87
CA SER A 51 -11.52 2.98 6.64
C SER A 51 -11.31 1.94 7.74
N ILE A 52 -10.22 2.04 8.53
CA ILE A 52 -9.87 1.05 9.56
C ILE A 52 -10.91 0.93 10.68
N PRO A 53 -11.48 2.01 11.25
CA PRO A 53 -12.50 1.91 12.29
C PRO A 53 -13.70 1.03 11.92
N PHE A 54 -14.13 1.06 10.66
CA PHE A 54 -15.22 0.22 10.17
C PHE A 54 -14.85 -1.26 10.19
N ARG A 55 -13.62 -1.60 9.74
CA ARG A 55 -13.09 -2.97 9.82
C ARG A 55 -12.91 -3.43 11.25
N LEU A 56 -12.38 -2.55 12.11
CA LEU A 56 -12.16 -2.84 13.52
C LEU A 56 -13.49 -3.13 14.23
N SER A 57 -14.52 -2.33 13.96
CA SER A 57 -15.87 -2.56 14.47
C SER A 57 -16.43 -3.91 14.04
N TYR A 58 -16.26 -4.31 12.78
CA TYR A 58 -16.65 -5.63 12.28
C TYR A 58 -15.94 -6.77 13.02
N TYR A 59 -14.61 -6.69 13.17
CA TYR A 59 -13.85 -7.75 13.83
C TYR A 59 -14.06 -7.83 15.35
N ILE A 60 -14.50 -6.75 15.99
CA ILE A 60 -14.83 -6.73 17.43
C ILE A 60 -16.26 -7.23 17.67
N LEU A 61 -17.22 -6.74 16.88
CA LEU A 61 -18.65 -7.05 17.07
C LEU A 61 -19.06 -8.39 16.42
N GLY A 62 -18.26 -8.89 15.47
CA GLY A 62 -18.58 -10.09 14.69
C GLY A 62 -19.66 -9.88 13.63
N GLU A 63 -20.15 -8.65 13.46
CA GLU A 63 -21.21 -8.31 12.50
C GLU A 63 -20.99 -6.93 11.85
N TRP A 64 -21.41 -6.80 10.59
CA TRP A 64 -21.32 -5.56 9.81
C TRP A 64 -22.62 -4.76 9.89
N LYS A 65 -22.55 -3.54 10.44
CA LYS A 65 -23.74 -2.66 10.65
C LYS A 65 -23.85 -1.47 9.70
N PHE A 66 -22.84 -1.21 8.89
CA PHE A 66 -22.73 0.05 8.12
C PHE A 66 -23.36 -0.03 6.72
N GLY A 67 -24.08 -1.11 6.42
CA GLY A 67 -24.73 -1.33 5.13
C GLY A 67 -23.79 -1.77 4.00
N LYS A 68 -24.39 -2.22 2.90
CA LYS A 68 -23.65 -2.84 1.78
C LYS A 68 -22.67 -1.87 1.11
N PHE A 69 -23.08 -0.62 0.91
CA PHE A 69 -22.23 0.37 0.25
C PHE A 69 -20.92 0.61 1.01
N ALA A 70 -20.99 0.80 2.32
CA ALA A 70 -19.80 0.99 3.15
C ALA A 70 -18.90 -0.25 3.15
N CYS A 71 -19.47 -1.46 3.12
CA CYS A 71 -18.69 -2.70 3.03
C CYS A 71 -17.87 -2.74 1.72
N LYS A 72 -18.52 -2.48 0.59
CA LYS A 72 -17.86 -2.45 -0.72
C LYS A 72 -16.81 -1.33 -0.79
N LEU A 73 -17.12 -0.15 -0.25
CA LEU A 73 -16.21 0.98 -0.23
C LEU A 73 -14.97 0.71 0.64
N ALA A 74 -15.14 0.20 1.86
CA ALA A 74 -14.02 -0.18 2.75
C ALA A 74 -13.17 -1.33 2.16
N SER A 75 -13.79 -2.19 1.35
CA SER A 75 -13.09 -3.22 0.58
C SER A 75 -12.33 -2.63 -0.60
N ALA A 76 -12.88 -1.64 -1.31
CA ALA A 76 -12.18 -0.98 -2.41
C ALA A 76 -11.00 -0.13 -1.94
N ILE A 77 -11.16 0.61 -0.83
CA ILE A 77 -10.14 1.52 -0.29
C ILE A 77 -8.81 0.81 -0.07
N ILE A 78 -8.80 -0.41 0.50
CA ILE A 78 -7.54 -1.11 0.79
C ILE A 78 -6.75 -1.48 -0.47
N TYR A 79 -7.44 -1.89 -1.55
CA TYR A 79 -6.77 -2.24 -2.82
C TYR A 79 -6.32 -0.98 -3.56
N ILE A 80 -7.15 0.06 -3.60
CA ILE A 80 -6.78 1.36 -4.19
C ILE A 80 -5.56 1.93 -3.46
N HIS A 81 -5.57 1.88 -2.12
CA HIS A 81 -4.45 2.28 -1.28
C HIS A 81 -3.19 1.48 -1.60
N MET A 82 -3.25 0.14 -1.55
CA MET A 82 -2.10 -0.73 -1.79
C MET A 82 -1.44 -0.46 -3.16
N TYR A 83 -2.23 -0.45 -4.24
CA TYR A 83 -1.69 -0.29 -5.60
C TYR A 83 -1.26 1.15 -5.90
N SER A 84 -1.97 2.16 -5.40
CA SER A 84 -1.57 3.56 -5.60
C SER A 84 -0.33 3.90 -4.80
N THR A 85 -0.23 3.44 -3.55
CA THR A 85 0.97 3.59 -2.72
C THR A 85 2.17 2.89 -3.36
N PHE A 86 1.99 1.67 -3.89
CA PHE A 86 3.04 0.99 -4.64
C PHE A 86 3.53 1.81 -5.84
N ALA A 87 2.62 2.36 -6.65
CA ALA A 87 2.97 3.21 -7.79
C ALA A 87 3.75 4.46 -7.35
N PHE A 88 3.33 5.13 -6.27
CA PHE A 88 4.05 6.29 -5.73
C PHE A 88 5.43 5.92 -5.16
N TYR A 89 5.59 4.78 -4.50
CA TYR A 89 6.90 4.30 -4.06
C TYR A 89 7.82 4.03 -5.25
N VAL A 90 7.34 3.35 -6.29
CA VAL A 90 8.10 3.14 -7.53
C VAL A 90 8.53 4.47 -8.14
N ALA A 91 7.63 5.46 -8.17
CA ALA A 91 7.98 6.81 -8.64
C ALA A 91 9.07 7.46 -7.78
N ILE A 92 8.98 7.41 -6.46
CA ILE A 92 10.02 7.96 -5.56
C ILE A 92 11.37 7.27 -5.81
N ILE A 93 11.37 5.94 -5.89
CA ILE A 93 12.58 5.13 -6.06
C ILE A 93 13.25 5.44 -7.39
N THR A 94 12.48 5.47 -8.48
CA THR A 94 12.99 5.72 -9.83
C THR A 94 13.52 7.15 -9.98
N ILE A 95 12.79 8.15 -9.48
CA ILE A 95 13.25 9.56 -9.48
C ILE A 95 14.60 9.68 -8.77
N ARG A 96 14.77 9.04 -7.59
CA ARG A 96 16.02 9.10 -6.83
C ARG A 96 17.15 8.31 -7.48
N LEU A 97 16.86 7.12 -8.00
CA LEU A 97 17.88 6.24 -8.57
C LEU A 97 18.49 6.85 -9.84
N PHE A 98 17.65 7.37 -10.73
CA PHE A 98 18.07 7.91 -12.02
C PHE A 98 18.25 9.44 -12.01
N ARG A 99 18.11 10.09 -10.84
CA ARG A 99 18.18 11.57 -10.68
C ARG A 99 17.31 12.30 -11.71
N LEU A 100 16.11 11.79 -11.96
CA LEU A 100 15.24 12.31 -13.02
C LEU A 100 14.72 13.69 -12.64
N GLU A 101 15.00 14.67 -13.49
CA GLU A 101 14.47 16.02 -13.37
C GLU A 101 13.11 16.11 -14.07
N PHE A 102 12.07 15.60 -13.40
CA PHE A 102 10.71 15.79 -13.91
C PHE A 102 10.28 17.24 -13.74
N LYS A 103 9.71 17.83 -14.80
CA LYS A 103 8.99 19.09 -14.67
C LYS A 103 7.80 18.87 -13.73
N LYS A 104 7.60 19.81 -12.80
CA LYS A 104 6.47 19.81 -11.86
C LYS A 104 5.13 19.53 -12.55
N CYS A 105 4.91 20.11 -13.73
CA CYS A 105 3.71 19.91 -14.53
C CYS A 105 3.47 18.42 -14.85
N TYR A 106 4.47 17.70 -15.37
CA TYR A 106 4.32 16.27 -15.70
C TYR A 106 4.02 15.42 -14.46
N THR A 107 4.66 15.70 -13.33
CA THR A 107 4.35 15.00 -12.07
C THR A 107 2.93 15.27 -11.63
N THR A 108 2.47 16.53 -11.66
CA THR A 108 1.10 16.88 -11.31
C THR A 108 0.10 16.19 -12.22
N THR A 109 0.34 16.15 -13.54
CA THR A 109 -0.52 15.45 -14.50
C THR A 109 -0.56 13.95 -14.22
N TRP A 110 0.57 13.31 -13.95
CA TRP A 110 0.62 11.89 -13.64
C TRP A 110 -0.09 11.56 -12.32
N VAL A 111 0.13 12.35 -11.27
CA VAL A 111 -0.57 12.23 -9.98
C VAL A 111 -2.08 12.37 -10.19
N ALA A 112 -2.52 13.40 -10.95
CA ALA A 112 -3.92 13.60 -11.26
C ALA A 112 -4.50 12.41 -12.04
N ALA A 113 -3.76 11.85 -13.00
CA ALA A 113 -4.18 10.67 -13.74
C ALA A 113 -4.34 9.44 -12.84
N VAL A 114 -3.43 9.20 -11.89
CA VAL A 114 -3.54 8.11 -10.90
C VAL A 114 -4.80 8.30 -10.06
N TRP A 115 -5.07 9.51 -9.58
CA TRP A 115 -6.29 9.82 -8.83
C TRP A 115 -7.57 9.62 -9.65
N LEU A 116 -7.62 10.14 -10.87
CA LEU A 116 -8.77 10.01 -11.76
C LEU A 116 -9.02 8.54 -12.12
N LEU A 117 -7.98 7.77 -12.44
CA LEU A 117 -8.09 6.35 -12.73
C LEU A 117 -8.62 5.58 -11.50
N GLY A 118 -8.07 5.86 -10.32
CA GLY A 118 -8.52 5.27 -9.07
C GLY A 118 -9.99 5.57 -8.77
N ALA A 119 -10.40 6.83 -8.89
CA ALA A 119 -11.74 7.29 -8.54
C ALA A 119 -12.81 6.94 -9.58
N LEU A 120 -12.51 7.08 -10.88
CA LEU A 120 -13.51 6.97 -11.96
C LEU A 120 -13.54 5.59 -12.63
N VAL A 121 -12.49 4.79 -12.51
CA VAL A 121 -12.41 3.48 -13.18
C VAL A 121 -12.32 2.37 -12.14
N ILE A 122 -11.31 2.40 -11.27
CA ILE A 122 -11.07 1.30 -10.34
C ILE A 122 -12.15 1.22 -9.27
N THR A 123 -12.53 2.35 -8.66
CA THR A 123 -13.56 2.37 -7.61
C THR A 123 -14.90 1.85 -8.13
N PRO A 124 -15.46 2.34 -9.26
CA PRO A 124 -16.75 1.85 -9.76
C PRO A 124 -16.72 0.37 -10.15
N VAL A 125 -15.62 -0.11 -10.74
CA VAL A 125 -15.43 -1.53 -11.07
C VAL A 125 -15.43 -2.39 -9.80
N LEU A 126 -14.74 -1.98 -8.75
CA LEU A 126 -14.74 -2.73 -7.49
C LEU A 126 -16.12 -2.69 -6.81
N LEU A 127 -16.83 -1.56 -6.86
CA LEU A 127 -18.17 -1.43 -6.31
C LEU A 127 -19.24 -2.23 -7.07
N SER A 128 -19.09 -2.35 -8.40
CA SER A 128 -19.99 -3.15 -9.22
C SER A 128 -19.74 -4.64 -9.04
N TYR A 129 -18.49 -5.03 -8.79
CA TYR A 129 -18.11 -6.42 -8.70
C TYR A 129 -18.29 -7.03 -7.31
N TYR A 130 -17.95 -6.31 -6.24
CA TYR A 130 -18.13 -6.82 -4.87
C TYR A 130 -19.61 -6.92 -4.50
N GLY A 131 -20.10 -8.08 -4.03
CA GLY A 131 -21.43 -8.22 -3.44
C GLY A 131 -22.60 -8.22 -4.43
N THR A 132 -22.36 -8.64 -5.67
CA THR A 132 -23.41 -8.93 -6.69
C THR A 132 -23.89 -10.38 -6.65
N SER A 133 -23.16 -11.29 -5.99
CA SER A 133 -23.63 -12.64 -5.72
C SER A 133 -24.85 -12.58 -4.77
N LYS A 134 -25.95 -13.23 -5.17
CA LYS A 134 -27.30 -13.09 -4.58
C LYS A 134 -27.49 -13.71 -3.19
N THR A 135 -26.43 -14.15 -2.51
CA THR A 135 -26.56 -14.91 -1.25
C THR A 135 -25.47 -14.56 -0.22
N TYR A 136 -25.46 -13.33 0.28
CA TYR A 136 -24.69 -12.99 1.49
C TYR A 136 -25.62 -12.45 2.56
N HIS A 137 -25.45 -12.92 3.80
CA HIS A 137 -26.15 -12.35 4.95
C HIS A 137 -25.74 -10.88 5.10
N SER A 138 -26.70 -10.02 5.41
CA SER A 138 -26.46 -8.57 5.55
C SER A 138 -25.47 -8.21 6.66
N SER A 139 -25.20 -9.14 7.57
CA SER A 139 -24.26 -9.03 8.69
C SER A 139 -22.81 -9.41 8.34
N GLU A 140 -22.54 -10.00 7.17
CA GLU A 140 -21.19 -10.41 6.78
C GLU A 140 -20.58 -9.44 5.74
N CYS A 141 -19.31 -9.08 5.92
CA CYS A 141 -18.54 -8.24 5.01
C CYS A 141 -17.13 -8.83 4.83
N PHE A 142 -16.47 -8.58 3.69
CA PHE A 142 -15.15 -9.10 3.32
C PHE A 142 -15.07 -10.56 2.86
N HIS A 143 -16.21 -11.28 2.84
CA HIS A 143 -16.30 -12.65 2.32
C HIS A 143 -16.57 -12.68 0.79
N PHE A 144 -15.68 -12.13 -0.03
CA PHE A 144 -15.86 -12.06 -1.51
C PHE A 144 -15.29 -13.25 -2.26
N HIS A 145 -15.33 -14.43 -1.64
CA HIS A 145 -14.59 -15.58 -2.13
C HIS A 145 -15.08 -16.06 -3.50
N ARG A 146 -16.40 -16.04 -3.74
CA ARG A 146 -17.00 -16.51 -4.99
C ARG A 146 -16.65 -15.62 -6.18
N GLU A 147 -16.63 -14.31 -5.96
CA GLU A 147 -16.27 -13.33 -6.97
C GLU A 147 -14.77 -13.40 -7.32
N ILE A 148 -13.89 -13.71 -6.36
CA ILE A 148 -12.45 -13.85 -6.62
C ILE A 148 -12.13 -15.06 -7.52
N GLN A 149 -13.02 -16.05 -7.60
CA GLN A 149 -12.83 -17.27 -8.39
C GLN A 149 -13.22 -17.14 -9.87
N GLU A 150 -13.86 -16.04 -10.28
CA GLU A 150 -14.16 -15.87 -11.70
C GLU A 150 -12.88 -15.66 -12.50
N ALA A 151 -12.80 -16.31 -13.67
CA ALA A 151 -11.64 -16.27 -14.56
C ALA A 151 -11.04 -14.86 -14.78
N PRO A 152 -11.81 -13.79 -15.08
CA PRO A 152 -11.22 -12.46 -15.27
C PRO A 152 -10.52 -11.92 -14.01
N MET A 153 -11.07 -12.17 -12.82
CA MET A 153 -10.45 -11.71 -11.57
C MET A 153 -9.22 -12.51 -11.21
N VAL A 154 -9.23 -13.82 -11.44
CA VAL A 154 -8.05 -14.67 -11.27
C VAL A 154 -6.89 -14.16 -12.13
N ILE A 155 -7.17 -13.87 -13.41
CA ILE A 155 -6.17 -13.32 -14.35
C ILE A 155 -5.65 -11.98 -13.85
N ILE A 156 -6.53 -11.04 -13.48
CA ILE A 156 -6.12 -9.72 -12.99
C ILE A 156 -5.26 -9.84 -11.72
N ASN A 157 -5.64 -10.69 -10.77
CA ASN A 157 -4.86 -10.91 -9.55
C ASN A 157 -3.47 -11.47 -9.87
N TYR A 158 -3.36 -12.48 -10.76
CA TYR A 158 -2.06 -13.01 -11.16
C TYR A 158 -1.19 -11.98 -11.89
N CYS A 159 -1.78 -11.19 -12.81
CA CYS A 159 -1.08 -10.10 -13.47
C CYS A 159 -0.56 -9.06 -12.47
N MET A 160 -1.40 -8.64 -11.51
CA MET A 160 -1.01 -7.68 -10.48
C MET A 160 0.12 -8.21 -9.59
N VAL A 161 0.03 -9.48 -9.15
CA VAL A 161 1.11 -10.14 -8.40
C VAL A 161 2.39 -10.19 -9.23
N GLY A 162 2.31 -10.63 -10.49
CA GLY A 162 3.47 -10.72 -11.38
C GLY A 162 4.16 -9.38 -11.59
N ILE A 163 3.38 -8.33 -11.89
CA ILE A 163 3.91 -6.96 -12.04
C ILE A 163 4.60 -6.50 -10.76
N LEU A 164 3.94 -6.65 -9.60
CA LEU A 164 4.49 -6.22 -8.32
C LEU A 164 5.80 -6.96 -7.99
N VAL A 165 5.83 -8.29 -8.17
CA VAL A 165 7.01 -9.10 -7.90
C VAL A 165 8.17 -8.71 -8.83
N VAL A 166 7.93 -8.59 -10.13
CA VAL A 166 8.96 -8.23 -11.12
C VAL A 166 9.51 -6.84 -10.83
N VAL A 167 8.63 -5.84 -10.65
CA VAL A 167 9.05 -4.46 -10.37
C VAL A 167 9.84 -4.37 -9.06
N CYS A 168 9.38 -5.03 -7.99
CA CYS A 168 10.11 -5.07 -6.72
C CYS A 168 11.48 -5.74 -6.87
N ALA A 169 11.57 -6.89 -7.56
CA ALA A 169 12.82 -7.60 -7.76
C ALA A 169 13.83 -6.74 -8.53
N VAL A 170 13.41 -6.15 -9.66
CA VAL A 170 14.25 -5.27 -10.48
C VAL A 170 14.72 -4.05 -9.68
N LEU A 171 13.81 -3.33 -9.01
CA LEU A 171 14.17 -2.16 -8.23
C LEU A 171 15.10 -2.51 -7.06
N THR A 172 14.89 -3.64 -6.40
CA THR A 172 15.74 -4.10 -5.29
C THR A 172 17.15 -4.41 -5.78
N VAL A 173 17.30 -5.17 -6.87
CA VAL A 173 18.61 -5.52 -7.44
C VAL A 173 19.37 -4.26 -7.86
N ILE A 174 18.72 -3.34 -8.56
CA ILE A 174 19.38 -2.10 -9.02
C ILE A 174 19.76 -1.22 -7.81
N GLN A 175 18.85 -1.03 -6.85
CA GLN A 175 19.13 -0.23 -5.65
C GLN A 175 20.26 -0.81 -4.80
N LEU A 176 20.26 -2.11 -4.54
CA LEU A 176 21.36 -2.77 -3.82
C LEU A 176 22.69 -2.62 -4.55
N SER A 177 22.69 -2.74 -5.88
CA SER A 177 23.89 -2.55 -6.70
C SER A 177 24.43 -1.12 -6.60
N VAL A 178 23.55 -0.11 -6.62
CA VAL A 178 23.92 1.30 -6.47
C VAL A 178 24.44 1.57 -5.06
N ILE A 179 23.75 1.10 -4.02
CA ILE A 179 24.16 1.27 -2.62
C ILE A 179 25.52 0.62 -2.38
N TYR A 180 25.74 -0.60 -2.88
CA TYR A 180 27.01 -1.30 -2.77
C TYR A 180 28.15 -0.49 -3.42
N ARG A 181 27.97 -0.01 -4.66
CA ARG A 181 28.97 0.82 -5.35
C ARG A 181 29.28 2.11 -4.58
N LEU A 182 28.26 2.78 -4.04
CA LEU A 182 28.44 4.00 -3.25
C LEU A 182 29.14 3.72 -1.91
N ALA A 183 28.80 2.60 -1.26
CA ALA A 183 29.45 2.19 -0.02
C ALA A 183 30.94 1.93 -0.22
N VAL A 184 31.31 1.21 -1.29
CA VAL A 184 32.73 0.97 -1.63
C VAL A 184 33.44 2.28 -1.99
N LYS A 185 32.80 3.16 -2.77
CA LYS A 185 33.41 4.43 -3.21
C LYS A 185 33.67 5.41 -2.07
N TYR A 186 32.78 5.47 -1.08
CA TYR A 186 32.82 6.46 -0.02
C TYR A 186 33.25 5.90 1.34
N TRP A 187 33.79 4.68 1.37
CA TRP A 187 34.35 4.09 2.59
C TRP A 187 35.58 4.91 3.07
N PRO A 188 35.69 5.27 4.37
CA PRO A 188 34.77 4.98 5.49
C PRO A 188 33.69 6.05 5.73
N ASP A 189 33.79 7.24 5.15
CA ASP A 189 32.91 8.39 5.41
C ASP A 189 31.54 8.33 4.69
N ILE A 190 30.94 7.14 4.62
CA ILE A 190 29.74 6.86 3.81
C ILE A 190 28.55 7.74 4.22
N ASN A 191 28.31 7.88 5.54
CA ASN A 191 27.12 8.56 6.06
C ASN A 191 27.17 10.09 5.89
N SER A 192 28.35 10.65 5.62
CA SER A 192 28.52 12.08 5.33
C SER A 192 28.02 12.47 3.94
N ARG A 193 27.88 11.50 3.03
CA ARG A 193 27.60 11.76 1.61
C ARG A 193 26.10 11.82 1.34
N VAL A 194 25.66 12.98 0.86
CA VAL A 194 24.25 13.26 0.49
C VAL A 194 23.70 12.22 -0.49
N GLU A 195 24.52 11.77 -1.45
CA GLU A 195 24.14 10.76 -2.44
C GLU A 195 23.78 9.41 -1.79
N PHE A 196 24.60 8.95 -0.84
CA PHE A 196 24.34 7.71 -0.13
C PHE A 196 23.08 7.82 0.74
N ARG A 197 22.94 8.92 1.51
CA ARG A 197 21.75 9.17 2.33
C ARG A 197 20.48 9.22 1.49
N ALA A 198 20.54 9.76 0.28
CA ALA A 198 19.40 9.78 -0.65
C ALA A 198 19.00 8.37 -1.12
N GLN A 199 19.97 7.50 -1.46
CA GLN A 199 19.69 6.12 -1.86
C GLN A 199 19.26 5.24 -0.67
N ALA A 200 19.84 5.43 0.52
CA ALA A 200 19.38 4.75 1.74
C ALA A 200 17.91 5.07 2.05
N LYS A 201 17.51 6.35 1.93
CA LYS A 201 16.11 6.77 2.05
C LYS A 201 15.20 6.23 0.93
N SER A 202 15.76 5.90 -0.24
CA SER A 202 15.03 5.25 -1.34
C SER A 202 14.79 3.77 -1.01
N PHE A 203 15.83 3.09 -0.54
CA PHE A 203 15.78 1.68 -0.12
C PHE A 203 14.78 1.44 1.02
N PHE A 204 14.57 2.42 1.90
CA PHE A 204 13.52 2.37 2.91
C PHE A 204 12.13 2.04 2.31
N PHE A 205 11.73 2.67 1.20
CA PHE A 205 10.44 2.40 0.57
C PHE A 205 10.37 1.01 -0.08
N ILE A 206 11.51 0.47 -0.54
CA ILE A 206 11.61 -0.92 -0.99
C ILE A 206 11.37 -1.86 0.19
N LEU A 207 12.04 -1.62 1.32
CA LEU A 207 11.88 -2.44 2.51
C LEU A 207 10.42 -2.46 3.00
N VAL A 208 9.76 -1.29 3.05
CA VAL A 208 8.33 -1.21 3.39
C VAL A 208 7.49 -2.03 2.41
N THR A 209 7.77 -1.97 1.11
CA THR A 209 7.06 -2.77 0.10
C THR A 209 7.25 -4.28 0.32
N LEU A 210 8.48 -4.71 0.58
CA LEU A 210 8.81 -6.12 0.81
C LEU A 210 8.19 -6.65 2.10
N VAL A 211 8.11 -5.85 3.16
CA VAL A 211 7.55 -6.28 4.45
C VAL A 211 6.02 -6.21 4.45
N CYS A 212 5.43 -5.16 3.89
CA CYS A 212 3.98 -4.94 3.97
C CYS A 212 3.22 -5.59 2.81
N PHE A 213 3.72 -5.52 1.57
CA PHE A 213 2.92 -5.92 0.39
C PHE A 213 3.24 -7.34 -0.10
N MET A 214 4.51 -7.74 -0.13
CA MET A 214 4.89 -9.06 -0.65
C MET A 214 4.21 -10.24 0.06
N PRO A 215 4.10 -10.30 1.40
CA PRO A 215 3.50 -11.45 2.07
C PRO A 215 2.06 -11.69 1.62
N HIS A 216 1.28 -10.62 1.44
CA HIS A 216 -0.07 -10.71 0.89
C HIS A 216 -0.08 -11.25 -0.53
N HIS A 217 0.77 -10.75 -1.44
CA HIS A 217 0.77 -11.18 -2.83
C HIS A 217 1.22 -12.63 -3.00
N VAL A 218 2.22 -13.07 -2.23
CA VAL A 218 2.66 -14.48 -2.19
C VAL A 218 1.54 -15.36 -1.66
N PHE A 219 0.92 -14.98 -0.54
CA PHE A 219 -0.19 -15.75 0.01
C PHE A 219 -1.42 -15.73 -0.91
N ARG A 220 -1.66 -14.64 -1.64
CA ARG A 220 -2.79 -14.50 -2.57
C ARG A 220 -2.72 -15.53 -3.70
N VAL A 221 -1.52 -15.79 -4.23
CA VAL A 221 -1.29 -16.86 -5.22
C VAL A 221 -1.64 -18.23 -4.64
N TYR A 222 -1.20 -18.49 -3.42
CA TYR A 222 -1.51 -19.73 -2.70
C TYR A 222 -3.03 -19.85 -2.42
N TYR A 223 -3.66 -18.76 -1.99
CA TYR A 223 -5.10 -18.67 -1.73
C TYR A 223 -5.89 -19.02 -2.99
N ILE A 224 -5.68 -18.30 -4.10
CA ILE A 224 -6.43 -18.51 -5.35
C ILE A 224 -6.30 -19.95 -5.85
N ARG A 225 -5.11 -20.55 -5.76
CA ARG A 225 -4.87 -21.94 -6.18
C ARG A 225 -5.60 -22.96 -5.30
N ASN A 226 -5.64 -22.75 -3.98
CA ASN A 226 -6.08 -23.78 -3.04
C ASN A 226 -7.49 -23.55 -2.46
N CYS A 227 -8.12 -22.41 -2.73
CA CYS A 227 -9.36 -22.09 -2.04
C CYS A 227 -10.55 -22.99 -2.44
N HIS A 228 -10.53 -23.59 -3.64
CA HIS A 228 -11.50 -24.65 -4.01
C HIS A 228 -11.40 -25.92 -3.14
N LEU A 229 -10.25 -26.14 -2.49
CA LEU A 229 -10.00 -27.30 -1.63
C LEU A 229 -10.25 -26.98 -0.14
N ASP A 230 -10.51 -25.71 0.20
CA ASP A 230 -10.65 -25.24 1.58
C ASP A 230 -12.05 -25.50 2.14
N LYS A 231 -12.34 -26.76 2.46
CA LYS A 231 -13.64 -27.16 3.02
C LYS A 231 -13.93 -26.48 4.38
N ASP A 232 -12.89 -26.17 5.15
CA ASP A 232 -13.00 -25.59 6.50
C ASP A 232 -12.96 -24.04 6.51
N HIS A 233 -12.84 -23.39 5.35
CA HIS A 233 -12.69 -21.92 5.22
C HIS A 233 -11.53 -21.34 6.05
N LYS A 234 -10.48 -22.14 6.29
CA LYS A 234 -9.33 -21.74 7.12
C LYS A 234 -8.42 -20.75 6.41
N LEU A 235 -8.38 -20.72 5.08
CA LEU A 235 -7.50 -19.83 4.33
C LEU A 235 -7.98 -18.38 4.31
N LEU A 236 -9.29 -18.14 4.46
CA LEU A 236 -9.86 -16.80 4.47
C LEU A 236 -9.33 -15.91 5.60
N PRO A 237 -9.32 -16.32 6.89
CA PRO A 237 -8.75 -15.49 7.95
C PRO A 237 -7.25 -15.22 7.77
N TYR A 238 -6.49 -16.16 7.20
CA TYR A 238 -5.09 -15.90 6.86
C TYR A 238 -4.96 -14.85 5.74
N ASN A 239 -5.79 -14.92 4.70
CA ASN A 239 -5.82 -13.90 3.65
C ASN A 239 -6.09 -12.52 4.25
N GLU A 240 -7.06 -12.40 5.14
CA GLU A 240 -7.36 -11.13 5.82
C GLU A 240 -6.20 -10.67 6.72
N ILE A 241 -5.49 -11.57 7.41
CA ILE A 241 -4.31 -11.20 8.21
C ILE A 241 -3.21 -10.61 7.32
N PHE A 242 -2.90 -11.26 6.20
CA PHE A 242 -1.90 -10.74 5.27
C PHE A 242 -2.38 -9.45 4.60
N LEU A 243 -3.67 -9.33 4.30
CA LEU A 243 -4.25 -8.08 3.80
C LEU A 243 -4.15 -6.96 4.84
N ALA A 244 -4.39 -7.23 6.13
CA ALA A 244 -4.19 -6.27 7.21
C ALA A 244 -2.72 -5.85 7.34
N LEU A 245 -1.76 -6.77 7.11
CA LEU A 245 -0.33 -6.46 7.11
C LEU A 245 0.03 -5.41 6.05
N THR A 246 -0.63 -5.40 4.89
CA THR A 246 -0.42 -4.36 3.86
C THR A 246 -0.69 -2.96 4.40
N THR A 247 -1.66 -2.83 5.30
CA THR A 247 -2.07 -1.54 5.86
C THR A 247 -1.01 -0.95 6.79
N MET A 248 -0.14 -1.79 7.35
CA MET A 248 0.99 -1.37 8.20
C MET A 248 1.97 -0.47 7.44
N CYS A 249 1.89 -0.39 6.11
CA CYS A 249 2.68 0.56 5.35
C CYS A 249 2.36 2.01 5.75
N CYS A 250 1.22 2.33 6.37
CA CYS A 250 0.96 3.69 6.88
C CYS A 250 1.89 4.12 8.02
N LEU A 251 2.65 3.19 8.62
CA LEU A 251 3.73 3.51 9.56
C LEU A 251 4.97 4.08 8.87
N ASP A 252 5.05 4.01 7.54
CA ASP A 252 6.17 4.50 6.76
C ASP A 252 6.46 5.98 7.02
N MET A 253 5.43 6.81 7.14
CA MET A 253 5.56 8.25 7.39
C MET A 253 6.24 8.52 8.74
N LEU A 254 5.85 7.75 9.78
CA LEU A 254 6.45 7.85 11.10
C LEU A 254 7.92 7.40 11.09
N CYS A 255 8.19 6.24 10.48
CA CYS A 255 9.54 5.69 10.35
C CYS A 255 10.46 6.59 9.50
N PHE A 256 9.94 7.15 8.41
CA PHE A 256 10.68 8.05 7.52
C PHE A 256 11.07 9.34 8.25
N ILE A 257 10.19 9.88 9.09
CA ILE A 257 10.48 11.05 9.93
C ILE A 257 11.53 10.71 10.98
N ALA A 258 11.38 9.59 11.69
CA ALA A 258 12.36 9.16 12.69
C ALA A 258 13.75 8.96 12.08
N GLY A 259 13.83 8.40 10.87
CA GLY A 259 15.07 8.25 10.11
C GLY A 259 15.64 9.55 9.49
N ILE A 260 14.90 10.65 9.50
CA ILE A 260 15.41 11.99 9.13
C ILE A 260 16.02 12.71 10.34
N ALA A 261 15.53 12.43 11.54
CA ALA A 261 15.96 13.08 12.77
C ALA A 261 17.37 12.67 13.23
N HIS A 262 17.94 11.61 12.64
CA HIS A 262 19.34 11.18 12.76
C HIS A 262 20.09 11.36 11.43
#